data_AF-A0A2N3CE56-F1
#
_entry.id   AF-A0A2N3CE56-F1
#
_cell.length_a   1.000
_cell.length_b   1.000
_cell.length_c   1.000
_cell.angle_alpha   90.00
_cell.angle_beta   90.00
_cell.angle_gamma   90.00
#
_symmetry.space_group_name_H-M   'P 1'
#
loop_
_entity.id
_entity.type
_entity.pdbx_description
1 polymer ?
#
loop_
_entity_poly.entity_id
_entity_poly.type
_entity_poly.pdbx_seq_one_letter_code
_entity_poly.pdbx_strand_id
1 'polypeptide(L)'
;MKPEDVPIVCGPGRPSQSESMFFYFPDPDGMTLEYRFGMKEFSETGARLPRRVARTVESSDPWGGMREPDFARIRAIEQMAPGG
;
A
#
# COMPACT_ATOMS: atom_id res chain seq x y z
N MET A 1 14.36 3.16 10.40
CA MET A 1 14.86 2.90 9.04
C MET A 1 16.38 2.93 9.09
N LYS A 2 17.05 1.92 8.55
CA LYS A 2 18.52 1.75 8.41
C LYS A 2 18.72 1.06 7.05
N PRO A 3 19.89 1.01 6.38
CA PRO A 3 21.01 1.96 6.22
C PRO A 3 21.03 2.70 4.84
N GLU A 4 20.03 2.50 3.96
CA GLU A 4 20.10 2.89 2.53
C GLU A 4 19.25 4.12 2.13
N ASP A 5 18.86 4.99 3.07
CA ASP A 5 18.13 6.25 2.81
C ASP A 5 16.91 6.13 1.86
N VAL A 6 16.22 4.99 1.88
CA VAL A 6 14.99 4.81 1.10
C VAL A 6 13.85 5.65 1.72
N PRO A 7 13.11 6.46 0.94
CA PRO A 7 12.02 7.27 1.48
C PRO A 7 10.73 6.46 1.67
N ILE A 8 9.94 6.82 2.68
CA ILE A 8 8.55 6.35 2.83
C ILE A 8 7.65 7.40 2.18
N VAL A 9 7.05 7.06 1.04
CA VAL A 9 6.24 8.00 0.23
C VAL A 9 4.76 8.00 0.61
N CYS A 10 4.32 7.04 1.44
CA CYS A 10 3.00 7.04 2.05
C CYS A 10 2.94 6.13 3.27
N GLY A 11 2.35 6.63 4.36
CA GLY A 11 2.26 5.93 5.64
C GLY A 11 3.43 6.28 6.59
N PRO A 12 3.62 5.51 7.67
CA PRO A 12 2.86 4.33 8.05
C PRO A 12 1.38 4.64 8.35
N GLY A 13 0.47 3.76 7.94
CA GLY A 13 -0.97 3.93 8.11
C GLY A 13 -1.70 2.65 8.50
N ARG A 14 -2.98 2.78 8.91
CA ARG A 14 -3.82 1.66 9.38
C ARG A 14 -5.27 1.71 8.87
N PRO A 15 -5.56 1.25 7.65
CA PRO A 15 -6.90 1.24 7.05
C PRO A 15 -7.96 0.58 7.91
N SER A 16 -9.15 1.19 7.94
CA SER A 16 -10.32 0.65 8.63
C SER A 16 -10.89 -0.63 7.98
N GLN A 17 -10.51 -0.91 6.73
CA GLN A 17 -10.99 -2.05 5.94
C GLN A 17 -10.36 -3.37 6.41
N SER A 18 -9.03 -3.39 6.55
CA SER A 18 -8.23 -4.58 6.85
C SER A 18 -7.59 -4.55 8.23
N GLU A 19 -7.56 -3.40 8.92
CA GLU A 19 -6.87 -3.19 10.20
C GLU A 19 -5.36 -3.51 10.16
N SER A 20 -4.80 -3.73 8.97
CA SER A 20 -3.37 -3.95 8.77
C SER A 20 -2.59 -2.64 8.90
N MET A 21 -1.34 -2.71 9.33
CA MET A 21 -0.39 -1.61 9.15
C MET A 21 0.17 -1.66 7.73
N PHE A 22 0.34 -0.52 7.07
CA PHE A 22 1.01 -0.43 5.76
C PHE A 22 2.01 0.72 5.71
N PHE A 23 2.96 0.65 4.77
CA PHE A 23 3.70 1.80 4.25
C PHE A 23 4.13 1.52 2.81
N TYR A 24 4.40 2.59 2.06
CA TYR A 24 4.86 2.52 0.68
C TYR A 24 6.21 3.18 0.52
N PHE A 25 7.06 2.59 -0.32
CA PHE A 25 8.40 3.08 -0.63
C PHE A 25 8.74 2.74 -2.09
N PRO A 26 9.57 3.53 -2.77
CA PRO A 26 10.07 3.19 -4.10
C PRO A 26 11.15 2.11 -4.01
N ASP A 27 11.16 1.20 -4.98
CA ASP A 27 12.32 0.37 -5.25
C ASP A 27 13.44 1.21 -5.95
N PRO A 28 14.64 0.65 -6.18
CA PRO A 28 15.70 1.36 -6.88
C PRO A 28 15.33 1.85 -8.31
N ASP A 29 14.35 1.21 -8.96
CA ASP A 29 13.85 1.58 -10.29
C ASP A 29 12.71 2.62 -10.23
N GLY A 30 12.32 3.08 -9.03
CA GLY A 30 11.27 4.07 -8.81
C GLY A 30 9.84 3.53 -8.82
N MET A 31 9.65 2.20 -8.86
CA MET A 31 8.36 1.56 -8.74
C MET A 31 7.92 1.56 -7.27
N THR A 32 6.69 2.04 -7.01
CA THR A 32 6.16 2.04 -5.63
C THR A 32 5.81 0.62 -5.18
N LEU A 33 6.43 0.16 -4.10
CA LEU A 33 6.12 -1.09 -3.41
C LEU A 33 5.26 -0.83 -2.17
N GLU A 34 4.35 -1.76 -1.87
CA GLU A 34 3.55 -1.77 -0.63
C GLU A 34 4.09 -2.84 0.31
N TYR A 35 4.45 -2.45 1.54
CA TYR A 35 4.60 -3.40 2.64
C TYR A 35 3.38 -3.32 3.54
N ARG A 36 2.77 -4.48 3.83
CA ARG A 36 1.58 -4.57 4.68
C ARG A 36 1.71 -5.73 5.66
N PHE A 37 1.34 -5.49 6.92
CA PHE A 37 1.44 -6.46 8.00
C PHE A 37 0.20 -6.48 8.90
N GLY A 38 -0.16 -7.66 9.40
CA GLY A 38 -1.26 -7.84 10.35
C GLY A 38 -2.65 -7.64 9.72
N MET A 39 -2.82 -8.06 8.47
CA MET A 39 -4.13 -8.06 7.83
C MET A 39 -5.09 -8.97 8.58
N LYS A 40 -6.27 -8.44 8.90
CA LYS A 40 -7.34 -9.21 9.52
C LYS A 40 -7.72 -10.40 8.65
N GLU A 41 -7.62 -11.58 9.23
CA GLU A 41 -8.08 -12.83 8.64
C GLU A 41 -9.55 -13.06 8.97
N PHE A 42 -10.23 -13.79 8.09
CA PHE A 42 -11.60 -14.25 8.31
C PHE A 42 -11.59 -15.76 8.40
N SER A 43 -12.25 -16.30 9.42
CA SER A 43 -12.52 -17.74 9.53
C SER A 43 -13.33 -18.20 8.31
N GLU A 44 -13.07 -19.41 7.83
CA GLU A 44 -13.87 -20.05 6.77
C GLU A 44 -15.35 -20.15 7.15
N THR A 45 -15.63 -20.29 8.44
CA THR A 45 -16.98 -20.41 8.99
C THR A 45 -17.27 -19.28 9.98
N GLY A 46 -18.48 -18.70 9.89
CA GLY A 46 -18.94 -17.65 10.81
C GLY A 46 -18.27 -16.28 10.63
N ALA A 47 -17.61 -16.03 9.49
CA ALA A 47 -17.08 -14.69 9.19
C ALA A 47 -18.18 -13.63 9.16
N ARG A 48 -17.83 -12.40 9.59
CA ARG A 48 -18.72 -11.25 9.43
C ARG A 48 -19.05 -11.01 7.96
N LEU A 49 -20.25 -10.49 7.69
CA LEU A 49 -20.65 -10.10 6.33
C LEU A 49 -19.77 -8.97 5.76
N PRO A 50 -19.66 -8.87 4.42
CA PRO A 50 -19.14 -7.70 3.76
C PRO A 50 -19.88 -6.44 4.21
N ARG A 51 -19.13 -5.35 4.45
CA ARG A 51 -19.70 -4.07 4.87
C ARG A 51 -19.27 -2.96 3.92
N ARG A 52 -20.13 -1.96 3.74
CA ARG A 52 -19.73 -0.72 3.06
C ARG A 52 -18.83 0.08 4.01
N VAL A 53 -17.77 0.63 3.42
CA VAL A 53 -16.87 1.57 4.09
C VAL A 53 -16.97 2.88 3.31
N ALA A 54 -17.07 4.00 4.03
CA ALA A 54 -17.10 5.32 3.40
C ALA A 54 -15.82 5.52 2.57
N ARG A 55 -15.89 6.29 1.49
CA ARG A 55 -14.72 6.58 0.64
C ARG A 55 -14.08 7.89 1.06
N THR A 56 -13.52 7.94 2.26
CA THR A 56 -12.91 9.14 2.83
C THR A 56 -11.43 8.93 3.15
N VAL A 57 -10.69 10.03 3.36
CA VAL A 57 -9.26 9.95 3.72
C VAL A 57 -9.10 9.23 5.06
N GLU A 58 -9.94 9.54 6.04
CA GLU A 58 -9.96 8.94 7.38
C GLU A 58 -10.28 7.45 7.32
N SER A 59 -11.15 7.03 6.41
CA SER A 59 -11.44 5.61 6.23
C SER A 59 -10.27 4.83 5.61
N SER A 60 -9.46 5.51 4.80
CA SER A 60 -8.30 4.95 4.10
C SER A 60 -7.09 4.88 5.00
N ASP A 61 -6.85 5.94 5.77
CA ASP A 61 -5.85 5.97 6.83
C ASP A 61 -6.31 6.88 7.98
N PRO A 62 -6.86 6.32 9.07
CA PRO A 62 -7.22 7.06 10.27
C PRO A 62 -6.02 7.71 10.96
N TRP A 63 -4.80 7.27 10.66
CA TRP A 63 -3.58 7.85 11.25
C TRP A 63 -3.13 9.12 10.53
N GLY A 64 -3.77 9.48 9.41
CA GLY A 64 -3.52 10.74 8.71
C GLY A 64 -2.26 10.72 7.84
N GLY A 65 -1.77 9.54 7.44
CA GLY A 65 -0.68 9.41 6.48
C GLY A 65 -1.05 10.05 5.15
N MET A 66 -0.33 11.11 4.79
CA MET A 66 -0.48 11.77 3.50
C MET A 66 0.38 11.09 2.44
N ARG A 67 -0.07 11.13 1.18
CA ARG A 67 0.70 10.64 0.05
C ARG A 67 1.67 11.74 -0.38
N GLU A 68 2.94 11.40 -0.51
CA GLU A 68 3.93 12.26 -1.15
C GLU A 68 3.70 12.28 -2.67
N PRO A 69 4.19 13.31 -3.40
CA PRO A 69 4.04 13.40 -4.86
C PRO A 69 4.59 12.18 -5.63
N ASP A 70 5.53 11.47 -5.02
CA ASP A 70 6.22 10.32 -5.58
C ASP A 70 5.45 9.00 -5.36
N PHE A 71 4.32 9.03 -4.65
CA PHE A 71 3.44 7.89 -4.44
C PHE A 71 2.77 7.44 -5.75
N ALA A 72 2.67 6.12 -5.93
CA ALA A 72 2.05 5.47 -7.09
C ALA A 72 2.77 5.74 -8.42
N ARG A 73 4.10 5.94 -8.38
CA ARG A 73 4.91 5.94 -9.59
C ARG A 73 4.93 4.55 -10.23
N ILE A 74 4.67 4.55 -11.53
CA ILE A 74 4.75 3.38 -12.40
C ILE A 74 5.94 3.56 -13.35
N ARG A 75 6.77 2.51 -13.49
CA ARG A 75 7.89 2.50 -14.42
C ARG A 75 7.41 2.24 -15.86
N ALA A 76 8.32 2.45 -16.82
CA ALA A 76 8.11 1.97 -18.19
C ALA A 76 8.02 0.43 -18.19
N ILE A 77 6.98 -0.10 -18.82
CA ILE A 77 6.83 -1.55 -19.01
C ILE A 77 7.87 -1.97 -20.05
N GLU A 78 8.73 -2.94 -19.70
CA GLU A 78 9.66 -3.53 -20.67
C GLU A 78 8.84 -4.15 -21.81
N GLN A 79 9.03 -3.63 -23.02
CA GLN A 79 8.41 -4.20 -24.20
C GLN A 79 9.23 -5.43 -24.61
N MET A 80 8.57 -6.58 -24.74
CA MET A 80 9.19 -7.76 -25.34
C MET A 80 9.69 -7.36 -26.73
N ALA A 81 11.00 -7.45 -26.97
CA ALA A 81 11.55 -7.25 -28.30
C ALA A 81 10.90 -8.29 -29.24
N PRO A 82 10.40 -7.89 -30.43
CA PRO A 82 9.93 -8.87 -31.39
C PRO A 82 11.09 -9.81 -31.73
N GLY A 83 10.89 -11.10 -31.48
CA GLY A 83 11.89 -12.14 -31.72
C GLY A 83 12.41 -12.06 -33.15
N GLY A 84 13.73 -12.18 -33.29
CA GLY A 84 14.45 -12.20 -34.58
C GLY A 84 14.24 -13.45 -35.40
#